data_AF-A0A0F2PVD3-F1
#
_entry.id   AF-A0A0F2PVD3-F1
#
_cell.length_a   1.000
_cell.length_b   1.000
_cell.length_c   1.000
_cell.angle_alpha   90.00
_cell.angle_beta   90.00
_cell.angle_gamma   90.00
#
_symmetry.space_group_name_H-M   'P 1'
#
loop_
_entity.id
_entity.type
_entity.pdbx_description
1 polymer ?
#
loop_
_entity_poly.entity_id
_entity_poly.type
_entity_poly.pdbx_seq_one_letter_code
_entity_poly.pdbx_strand_id
1 'polypeptide(L)' 'MFNPARTVKIRKKRLSTNLLVNQVYSKEHLIGELQTLTEEIRKRSEDHFLVRFNIMPCLNIELTSYEEIGK' A
#
# COMPACT_ATOMS: atom_id res chain seq x y z
N MET A 1 36.71 6.71 -3.37
CA MET A 1 35.72 7.75 -3.01
C MET A 1 34.73 7.12 -2.05
N PHE A 2 34.68 7.61 -0.80
CA PHE A 2 33.69 7.15 0.19
C PHE A 2 32.32 7.68 -0.23
N ASN A 3 31.39 6.77 -0.54
CA ASN A 3 29.98 7.11 -0.69
C ASN A 3 29.45 7.32 0.75
N PRO A 4 29.06 8.53 1.16
CA PRO A 4 28.50 8.71 2.50
C PRO A 4 27.24 7.83 2.60
N ALA A 5 27.13 7.07 3.69
CA ALA A 5 25.98 6.21 3.92
C ALA A 5 24.72 7.08 3.86
N ARG A 6 23.92 6.94 2.78
CA ARG A 6 22.66 7.64 2.64
C ARG A 6 21.67 7.04 3.62
N THR A 7 21.26 7.84 4.59
CA THR A 7 20.22 7.43 5.53
C THR A 7 18.87 7.54 4.82
N VAL A 8 18.22 6.40 4.60
CA VAL A 8 16.87 6.34 4.03
C VAL A 8 15.86 5.98 5.10
N LYS A 9 14.75 6.72 5.16
CA LYS A 9 13.58 6.40 5.96
C LYS A 9 12.64 5.55 5.12
N ILE A 10 12.45 4.30 5.51
CA ILE A 10 11.49 3.40 4.87
C ILE A 10 10.18 3.50 5.65
N ARG A 11 9.07 3.79 4.96
CA ARG A 11 7.74 3.80 5.54
C ARG A 11 6.94 2.65 4.94
N LYS A 12 6.38 1.79 5.79
CA LYS A 12 5.52 0.67 5.37
C LYS A 12 4.12 0.88 5.90
N LYS A 13 3.12 0.65 5.05
CA LYS A 13 1.71 0.61 5.45
C LYS A 13 1.06 -0.62 4.85
N ARG A 14 0.27 -1.31 5.66
CA ARG A 14 -0.67 -2.32 5.19
C ARG A 14 -2.08 -1.74 5.10
N LEU A 15 -2.73 -1.96 3.98
CA LEU A 15 -4.14 -1.69 3.72
C LEU A 15 -4.84 -3.04 3.52
N SER A 16 -5.97 -3.23 4.19
CA SER A 16 -6.72 -4.48 4.20
C SER A 16 -8.11 -4.23 3.67
N THR A 17 -8.62 -5.18 2.89
CA THR A 17 -10.02 -5.24 2.48
C THR A 17 -10.72 -6.40 3.17
N ASN A 18 -12.05 -6.39 3.13
CA ASN A 18 -12.89 -7.51 3.53
C ASN A 18 -13.11 -8.52 2.38
N LEU A 19 -12.40 -8.36 1.26
CA LEU A 19 -12.47 -9.26 0.12
C LEU A 19 -11.67 -10.54 0.41
N LEU A 20 -12.38 -11.60 0.76
CA LEU A 20 -11.88 -12.95 0.95
C LEU A 20 -11.65 -13.64 -0.40
N VAL A 21 -10.66 -14.52 -0.41
CA VAL A 21 -10.31 -15.31 -1.59
C VAL A 21 -11.44 -16.28 -1.95
N ASN A 22 -11.69 -16.45 -3.25
CA ASN A 22 -12.67 -17.40 -3.80
C ASN A 22 -14.11 -17.20 -3.29
N GLN A 23 -14.49 -15.95 -2.98
CA GLN A 23 -15.86 -15.58 -2.64
C GLN A 23 -16.54 -14.82 -3.78
N VAL A 24 -17.87 -14.87 -3.82
CA VAL A 24 -18.70 -14.12 -4.77
C VAL A 24 -19.15 -12.82 -4.11
N TYR A 25 -18.89 -11.70 -4.78
CA TYR A 25 -19.28 -10.36 -4.33
C TYR A 25 -20.20 -9.69 -5.34
N SER A 26 -21.11 -8.85 -4.87
CA SER A 26 -21.86 -7.95 -5.76
C SER A 26 -20.93 -6.88 -6.33
N LYS A 27 -21.30 -6.33 -7.48
CA LYS A 27 -20.57 -5.21 -8.11
C LYS A 27 -20.39 -4.04 -7.12
N GLU A 28 -21.44 -3.64 -6.44
CA GLU A 28 -21.42 -2.50 -5.51
C GLU A 28 -20.50 -2.75 -4.31
N HIS A 29 -20.45 -3.98 -3.79
CA HIS A 29 -19.54 -4.34 -2.72
C HIS A 29 -18.08 -4.23 -3.18
N LEU A 30 -17.75 -4.76 -4.36
CA LEU A 30 -16.39 -4.66 -4.92
C LEU A 30 -15.96 -3.20 -5.10
N ILE A 31 -16.87 -2.37 -5.63
CA ILE A 31 -16.60 -0.93 -5.81
C ILE A 31 -16.31 -0.27 -4.47
N GLY A 32 -17.14 -0.50 -3.44
CA GLY A 32 -16.97 0.11 -2.12
C GLY A 32 -15.64 -0.26 -1.44
N GLU A 33 -15.26 -1.53 -1.49
CA GLU A 33 -14.00 -2.01 -0.92
C GLU A 33 -12.77 -1.41 -1.64
N LEU A 34 -12.80 -1.36 -2.99
CA LEU A 34 -11.71 -0.79 -3.78
C LEU A 34 -11.64 0.75 -3.68
N GLN A 35 -12.78 1.43 -3.54
CA GLN A 35 -12.82 2.87 -3.28
C GLN A 35 -12.17 3.20 -1.95
N THR A 36 -12.45 2.42 -0.89
CA THR A 36 -11.80 2.60 0.42
C THR A 36 -10.28 2.52 0.32
N LEU A 37 -9.75 1.54 -0.42
CA LEU A 37 -8.31 1.43 -0.69
C LEU A 37 -7.78 2.67 -1.42
N THR A 38 -8.51 3.15 -2.43
CA THR A 38 -8.11 4.31 -3.23
C THR A 38 -8.05 5.57 -2.38
N GLU A 39 -9.03 5.80 -1.50
CA GLU A 39 -9.05 6.94 -0.59
C GLU A 39 -7.90 6.88 0.43
N GLU A 40 -7.57 5.70 0.96
CA GLU A 40 -6.41 5.55 1.85
C GLU A 40 -5.07 5.82 1.15
N ILE A 41 -4.96 5.51 -0.13
CA ILE A 41 -3.79 5.85 -0.95
C ILE A 41 -3.75 7.35 -1.24
N ARG A 42 -4.88 8.00 -1.56
CA ARG A 42 -4.95 9.45 -1.85
C ARG A 42 -4.52 10.32 -0.67
N LYS A 43 -4.70 9.86 0.57
CA LYS A 43 -4.27 10.58 1.78
C LYS A 43 -2.74 10.61 1.94
N ARG A 44 -2.00 9.89 1.10
CA ARG A 44 -0.54 9.80 1.17
C ARG A 44 0.13 10.96 0.45
N SER A 45 1.23 11.43 1.01
CA SER A 45 2.04 12.51 0.43
C SER A 45 3.22 11.98 -0.39
N GLU A 46 3.49 10.68 -0.36
CA GLU A 46 4.61 10.08 -1.08
C GLU A 46 4.26 9.86 -2.56
N ASP A 47 5.17 10.23 -3.47
CA ASP A 47 4.93 10.14 -4.92
C ASP A 47 5.07 8.72 -5.50
N HIS A 48 5.82 7.86 -4.82
CA HIS A 48 6.18 6.52 -5.31
C HIS A 48 6.07 5.47 -4.22
N PHE A 49 5.56 4.28 -4.61
CA PHE A 49 5.42 3.14 -3.72
C PHE A 49 5.89 1.86 -4.39
N LEU A 50 6.62 1.04 -3.64
CA LEU A 50 6.72 -0.39 -3.89
C LEU A 50 5.45 -1.05 -3.34
N VAL A 51 4.73 -1.79 -4.19
CA VAL A 51 3.45 -2.42 -3.87
C VAL A 51 3.62 -3.92 -3.76
N ARG A 52 3.14 -4.52 -2.66
CA ARG A 52 3.05 -5.97 -2.48
C ARG A 52 1.61 -6.38 -2.20
N PHE A 53 1.08 -7.26 -3.02
CA PHE A 53 -0.23 -7.88 -2.82
C PHE A 53 -0.09 -9.14 -1.97
N ASN A 54 -0.87 -9.24 -0.89
CA ASN A 54 -1.00 -10.44 -0.10
C ASN A 54 -2.46 -10.89 -0.13
N ILE A 55 -2.71 -12.08 -0.64
CA ILE A 55 -4.06 -12.58 -0.93
C ILE A 55 -4.45 -13.73 0.02
N MET A 56 -4.06 -13.72 1.30
CA MET A 56 -4.48 -14.75 2.26
C MET A 56 -4.66 -14.14 3.66
N PRO A 57 -5.83 -14.29 4.32
CA PRO A 57 -7.11 -14.85 3.82
C PRO A 57 -7.94 -13.84 3.00
N CYS A 58 -7.58 -12.56 3.06
CA CYS A 58 -8.21 -11.47 2.31
C CYS A 58 -7.19 -10.72 1.44
N LEU A 59 -7.68 -9.93 0.48
CA LEU A 59 -6.86 -9.02 -0.30
C LEU A 59 -6.31 -7.91 0.61
N ASN A 60 -4.99 -7.91 0.75
CA ASN A 60 -4.22 -6.90 1.45
C ASN A 60 -3.18 -6.31 0.49
N ILE A 61 -2.94 -5.02 0.63
CA ILE A 61 -1.92 -4.28 -0.11
C ILE A 61 -0.94 -3.72 0.91
N GLU A 62 0.34 -4.08 0.78
CA GLU A 62 1.43 -3.45 1.51
C GLU A 62 2.11 -2.43 0.60
N LEU A 63 2.12 -1.18 1.06
CA LEU A 63 2.75 -0.05 0.40
C LEU A 63 4.03 0.30 1.15
N THR A 64 5.15 0.29 0.44
CA THR A 64 6.43 0.73 0.97
C THR A 64 6.90 1.96 0.21
N SER A 65 7.08 3.08 0.90
CA SER A 65 7.72 4.29 0.37
C SER A 65 9.09 4.50 1.03
N TYR A 66 9.94 5.28 0.38
CA TYR A 66 11.22 5.69 0.93
C TYR A 66 11.38 7.21 0.85
N GLU A 67 12.12 7.76 1.79
CA GLU A 67 12.46 9.18 1.87
C GLU A 67 13.94 9.28 2.25
N GLU A 68 14.75 9.99 1.47
CA GLU A 68 16.15 10.27 1.84
C GLU A 68 16.17 11.32 2.95
N ILE A 69 16.79 11.00 4.10
CA ILE A 69 16.98 11.97 5.18
C ILE A 69 18.27 12.75 4.87
N GLY A 70 18.15 14.07 4.64
CA GLY A 70 19.30 14.96 4.46
C GLY A 70 19.47 15.60 3.08
N LYS A 71 18.36 15.82 2.34
CA LYS A 71 18.30 16.89 1.35
C LYS A 71 17.64 18.12 1.94
#